data_AF-A0A2M7AC67-F1
#
_entry.id   AF-A0A2M7AC67-F1
#
_cell.length_a   1.000
_cell.length_b   1.000
_cell.length_c   1.000
_cell.angle_alpha   90.00
_cell.angle_beta   90.00
_cell.angle_gamma   90.00
#
_symmetry.space_group_name_H-M   'P 1'
#
loop_
_entity.id
_entity.type
_entity.pdbx_description
1 polymer ?
#
loop_
_entity_poly.entity_id
_entity_poly.type
_entity_poly.pdbx_seq_one_letter_code
_entity_poly.pdbx_strand_id
1 'polypeptide(L)'
;MDGASQRDNPLEADRAMTPKRRMLNAYRGVFSDRVAVAPEFWYYYPAKLLGVDMIEFARNVPFHLALKTTFETFESEGWGVVFAGPPNDQVTSTSEERWIDDNTLETRCIHKTPYGELTSASRAQR
;
A
#
# COMPACT_ATOMS: atom_id res chain seq x y z
N MET A 1 -47.25 26.04 -2.06
CA MET A 1 -47.03 24.82 -1.25
C MET A 1 -47.60 23.69 -2.09
N ASP A 2 -46.83 22.77 -2.66
CA ASP A 2 -45.67 22.11 -2.08
C ASP A 2 -44.55 21.85 -3.09
N GLY A 3 -43.32 22.06 -2.61
CA GLY A 3 -42.08 21.73 -3.29
C GLY A 3 -41.93 20.21 -3.39
N ALA A 4 -41.89 19.72 -4.63
CA ALA A 4 -41.37 18.41 -4.91
C ALA A 4 -39.87 18.42 -4.60
N SER A 5 -39.54 17.95 -3.40
CA SER A 5 -38.19 17.60 -2.94
C SER A 5 -37.42 16.92 -4.07
N GLN A 6 -36.35 17.56 -4.52
CA GLN A 6 -35.25 16.95 -5.25
C GLN A 6 -34.80 15.74 -4.43
N ARG A 7 -35.25 14.56 -4.81
CA ARG A 7 -34.72 13.31 -4.29
C ARG A 7 -33.38 13.09 -5.00
N ASP A 8 -32.32 13.15 -4.21
CA ASP A 8 -30.95 12.84 -4.61
C ASP A 8 -30.92 11.57 -5.45
N ASN A 9 -30.56 11.72 -6.72
CA ASN A 9 -30.33 10.59 -7.61
C ASN A 9 -28.92 10.04 -7.31
N PRO A 10 -28.78 8.82 -6.77
CA PRO A 10 -27.47 8.27 -6.41
C PRO A 10 -26.53 8.07 -7.61
N LEU A 11 -27.05 8.14 -8.84
CA LEU A 11 -26.24 8.11 -10.08
C LEU A 11 -25.61 9.46 -10.44
N GLU A 12 -26.07 10.59 -9.88
CA GLU A 12 -25.44 11.89 -10.12
C GLU A 12 -24.24 12.15 -9.21
N ALA A 13 -24.21 11.58 -8.01
CA ALA A 13 -23.03 11.59 -7.15
C ALA A 13 -21.81 10.91 -7.81
N ASP A 14 -22.06 9.95 -8.72
CA ASP A 14 -21.03 9.26 -9.53
C ASP A 14 -20.47 10.14 -10.68
N ARG A 15 -21.06 11.32 -10.92
CA ARG A 15 -20.54 12.30 -11.92
C ARG A 15 -19.57 13.31 -11.33
N ALA A 16 -19.57 13.51 -10.02
CA ALA A 16 -18.65 14.46 -9.39
C ALA A 16 -17.20 13.96 -9.51
N MET A 17 -16.29 14.86 -9.88
CA MET A 17 -14.87 14.50 -10.02
C MET A 17 -14.25 14.27 -8.64
N THR A 18 -14.12 13.00 -8.24
CA THR A 18 -13.48 12.60 -6.99
C THR A 18 -11.99 12.31 -7.18
N PRO A 19 -11.16 12.32 -6.11
CA PRO A 19 -9.77 11.89 -6.19
C PRO A 19 -9.62 10.47 -6.77
N LYS A 20 -10.50 9.55 -6.37
CA LYS A 20 -10.55 8.18 -6.94
C LYS A 20 -10.80 8.22 -8.45
N ARG A 21 -11.76 9.01 -8.92
CA ARG A 21 -12.07 9.10 -10.36
C ARG A 21 -10.92 9.73 -11.13
N ARG A 22 -10.29 10.78 -10.60
CA ARG A 22 -9.14 11.45 -11.18
C ARG A 22 -7.96 10.48 -11.37
N MET A 23 -7.67 9.68 -10.35
CA MET A 23 -6.63 8.64 -10.44
C MET A 23 -6.96 7.56 -11.48
N LEU A 24 -8.20 7.06 -11.52
CA LEU A 24 -8.62 6.07 -12.51
C LEU A 24 -8.56 6.61 -13.95
N ASN A 25 -8.92 7.88 -14.14
CA ASN A 25 -8.78 8.55 -15.43
C ASN A 25 -7.31 8.68 -15.85
N ALA A 26 -6.42 9.03 -14.91
CA ALA A 26 -4.97 9.09 -15.17
C ALA A 26 -4.42 7.75 -15.67
N TYR A 27 -4.78 6.63 -15.02
CA TYR A 27 -4.38 5.29 -15.50
C TYR A 27 -4.94 4.92 -16.88
N ARG A 28 -6.06 5.53 -17.29
CA ARG A 28 -6.68 5.31 -18.61
C ARG A 28 -6.20 6.27 -19.68
N GLY A 29 -5.33 7.23 -19.34
CA GLY A 29 -4.95 8.31 -20.24
C GLY A 29 -6.09 9.29 -20.57
N VAL A 30 -7.12 9.36 -19.72
CA VAL A 30 -8.25 10.28 -19.87
C VAL A 30 -8.00 11.53 -19.03
N PHE A 31 -8.13 12.70 -19.64
CA PHE A 31 -8.02 13.97 -18.92
C PHE A 31 -9.18 14.15 -17.93
N SER A 32 -8.89 14.76 -16.77
CA SER A 32 -9.89 15.08 -15.73
C SER A 32 -10.09 16.60 -15.65
N ASP A 33 -10.40 17.15 -14.48
CA ASP A 33 -10.41 18.60 -14.22
C ASP A 33 -9.00 19.16 -13.94
N ARG A 34 -8.12 18.33 -13.36
CA ARG A 34 -6.70 18.61 -13.13
C ARG A 34 -5.88 17.32 -13.20
N VAL A 35 -4.55 17.47 -13.20
CA VAL A 35 -3.62 16.34 -13.09
C VAL A 35 -3.82 15.62 -11.74
N ALA A 36 -3.86 14.30 -11.78
CA ALA A 36 -3.84 13.47 -10.57
C ALA A 36 -2.45 13.52 -9.93
N VAL A 37 -2.38 13.82 -8.64
CA VAL A 37 -1.15 13.87 -7.86
C VAL A 37 -1.30 12.91 -6.68
N ALA A 38 -0.49 11.85 -6.67
CA ALA A 38 -0.46 10.88 -5.59
C ALA A 38 0.99 10.63 -5.15
N PRO A 39 1.47 11.35 -4.13
CA PRO A 39 2.83 11.21 -3.66
C PRO A 39 3.13 9.79 -3.15
N GLU A 40 4.39 9.40 -3.24
CA GLU A 40 4.89 8.16 -2.68
C GLU A 40 5.15 8.29 -1.17
N PHE A 41 4.09 8.39 -0.37
CA PHE A 41 4.20 8.56 1.08
C PHE A 41 4.80 7.35 1.80
N TRP A 42 4.67 6.15 1.23
CA TRP A 42 5.17 4.87 1.77
C TRP A 42 4.93 4.74 3.28
N TYR A 43 5.97 4.57 4.09
CA TYR A 43 5.86 4.22 5.51
C TYR A 43 6.10 5.39 6.46
N TYR A 44 7.10 6.22 6.17
CA TYR A 44 7.58 7.24 7.11
C TYR A 44 6.57 8.36 7.37
N TYR A 45 5.98 8.92 6.31
CA TYR A 45 5.00 10.00 6.46
C TYR A 45 3.73 9.54 7.17
N PRO A 46 3.14 8.38 6.81
CA PRO A 46 1.99 7.86 7.54
C PRO A 46 2.32 7.51 9.00
N ALA A 47 3.47 6.91 9.29
CA ALA A 47 3.89 6.62 10.68
C ALA A 47 4.00 7.91 11.51
N LYS A 48 4.65 8.93 10.95
CA LYS A 48 4.77 10.25 11.58
C LYS A 48 3.40 10.90 11.82
N LEU A 49 2.50 10.80 10.84
CA LEU A 49 1.14 11.37 10.95
C LEU A 49 0.31 10.67 12.03
N LEU A 50 0.45 9.35 12.15
CA LEU A 50 -0.26 8.54 13.16
C LEU A 50 0.38 8.62 14.56
N GLY A 51 1.56 9.24 14.69
CA GLY A 51 2.25 9.39 15.96
C GLY A 51 2.84 8.07 16.49
N VAL A 52 3.18 7.13 15.60
CA VAL A 52 3.76 5.82 15.96
C VAL A 52 5.19 5.69 15.44
N ASP A 53 6.00 4.86 16.10
CA ASP A 53 7.31 4.50 15.57
C ASP A 53 7.19 3.48 14.41
N MET A 54 8.30 3.25 13.71
CA MET A 54 8.34 2.38 12.53
C MET A 54 8.13 0.89 12.85
N ILE A 55 8.43 0.45 14.07
CA ILE A 55 8.24 -0.94 14.52
C ILE A 55 6.74 -1.18 14.74
N GLU A 56 6.09 -0.29 15.48
CA GLU A 56 4.65 -0.27 15.69
C GLU A 56 3.92 -0.20 14.34
N PHE A 57 4.34 0.71 13.45
CA PHE A 57 3.76 0.88 12.12
C PHE A 57 3.80 -0.40 11.29
N ALA A 58 4.97 -1.04 11.20
CA ALA A 58 5.16 -2.23 10.37
C ALA A 58 4.38 -3.45 10.89
N ARG A 59 4.18 -3.56 12.20
CA ARG A 59 3.60 -4.76 12.83
C ARG A 59 2.09 -4.67 13.04
N ASN A 60 1.59 -3.47 13.39
CA ASN A 60 0.25 -3.32 13.93
C ASN A 60 -0.66 -2.43 13.08
N VAL A 61 -0.11 -1.63 12.16
CA VAL A 61 -0.88 -0.68 11.36
C VAL A 61 -1.20 -1.25 9.98
N PRO A 62 -2.48 -1.41 9.61
CA PRO A 62 -2.84 -1.80 8.25
C PRO A 62 -2.41 -0.73 7.24
N PHE A 63 -1.42 -1.07 6.40
CA PHE A 63 -0.76 -0.13 5.50
C PHE A 63 -1.73 0.69 4.62
N HIS A 64 -2.74 0.02 4.05
CA HIS A 64 -3.74 0.67 3.19
C HIS A 64 -4.59 1.72 3.92
N LEU A 65 -4.87 1.54 5.21
CA LEU A 65 -5.60 2.52 6.01
C LEU A 65 -4.71 3.72 6.35
N ALA A 66 -3.45 3.48 6.72
CA ALA A 66 -2.49 4.56 6.99
C ALA A 66 -2.26 5.44 5.75
N LEU A 67 -2.13 4.83 4.57
CA LEU A 67 -2.03 5.57 3.31
C LEU A 67 -3.29 6.37 3.02
N LYS A 68 -4.49 5.78 3.18
CA LYS A 68 -5.76 6.51 3.00
C LYS A 68 -5.81 7.76 3.88
N THR A 69 -5.53 7.63 5.18
CA THR A 69 -5.51 8.76 6.12
C THR A 69 -4.51 9.83 5.68
N THR A 70 -3.34 9.42 5.18
CA THR A 70 -2.32 10.35 4.70
C THR A 70 -2.77 11.10 3.44
N PHE A 71 -3.32 10.40 2.44
CA PHE A 71 -3.81 11.04 1.22
C PHE A 71 -4.97 12.02 1.50
N GLU A 72 -5.87 11.68 2.41
CA GLU A 72 -6.95 12.56 2.88
C GLU A 72 -6.40 13.80 3.57
N THR A 73 -5.36 13.67 4.39
CA THR A 73 -4.72 14.79 5.10
C THR A 73 -4.08 15.79 4.15
N PHE A 74 -3.47 15.32 3.06
CA PHE A 74 -2.81 16.16 2.06
C PHE A 74 -3.71 16.50 0.86
N GLU A 75 -5.01 16.20 0.93
CA GLU A 75 -6.01 16.48 -0.10
C GLU A 75 -5.58 16.02 -1.51
N SER A 76 -4.91 14.87 -1.57
CA SER A 76 -4.29 14.32 -2.76
C SER A 76 -5.00 13.06 -3.25
N GLU A 77 -4.73 12.68 -4.49
CA GLU A 77 -5.14 11.37 -4.99
C GLU A 77 -4.32 10.28 -4.29
N GLY A 78 -4.87 9.09 -4.21
CA GLY A 78 -4.20 7.95 -3.59
C GLY A 78 -3.85 6.86 -4.59
N TRP A 79 -2.74 6.20 -4.34
CA TRP A 79 -2.45 4.87 -4.88
C TRP A 79 -2.38 3.87 -3.74
N GLY A 80 -2.56 2.60 -4.06
CA GLY A 80 -2.35 1.50 -3.13
C GLY A 80 -1.76 0.33 -3.90
N VAL A 81 -0.89 -0.41 -3.24
CA VAL A 81 -0.37 -1.67 -3.77
C VAL A 81 -0.83 -2.79 -2.86
N VAL A 82 -1.29 -3.87 -3.49
CA VAL A 82 -1.53 -5.14 -2.81
C VAL A 82 -0.49 -6.11 -3.33
N PHE A 83 0.40 -6.55 -2.46
CA PHE A 83 1.32 -7.63 -2.76
C PHE A 83 0.63 -8.94 -2.39
N ALA A 84 -0.04 -9.54 -3.37
CA ALA A 84 -0.54 -10.90 -3.27
C ALA A 84 0.11 -11.70 -4.38
N GLY A 85 1.21 -12.38 -4.07
CA GLY A 85 1.62 -13.50 -4.91
C GLY A 85 0.51 -14.56 -4.83
N PRO A 86 0.02 -15.12 -5.95
CA PRO A 86 -0.92 -16.22 -5.88
C PRO A 86 -0.31 -17.31 -4.97
N PRO A 87 -1.02 -17.74 -3.92
CA PRO A 87 -0.50 -18.77 -3.03
C PRO A 87 -0.27 -20.03 -3.86
N ASN A 88 0.96 -20.51 -3.89
CA ASN A 88 1.31 -21.79 -4.47
C ASN A 88 1.45 -22.78 -3.32
N ASP A 89 0.48 -23.68 -3.18
CA ASP A 89 0.41 -24.68 -2.12
C ASP A 89 1.57 -25.68 -2.15
N GLN A 90 2.25 -25.79 -3.29
CA GLN A 90 3.46 -26.62 -3.45
C GLN A 90 4.75 -25.86 -3.10
N VAL A 91 4.66 -24.58 -2.72
CA VAL A 91 5.81 -23.75 -2.37
C VAL A 91 5.68 -23.23 -0.94
N THR A 92 6.62 -23.64 -0.09
CA THR A 92 6.75 -23.09 1.27
C THR A 92 8.00 -22.22 1.35
N SER A 93 7.89 -21.11 2.06
CA SER A 93 9.02 -20.20 2.30
C SER A 93 9.28 -20.07 3.79
N THR A 94 10.52 -20.20 4.19
CA THR A 94 10.98 -19.94 5.57
C THR A 94 12.13 -18.96 5.53
N SER A 95 12.13 -17.99 6.45
CA SER A 95 13.22 -17.04 6.63
C SER A 95 13.76 -17.14 8.04
N GLU A 96 15.08 -17.15 8.18
CA GLU A 96 15.78 -17.10 9.45
C GLU A 96 16.76 -15.92 9.46
N GLU A 97 16.80 -15.20 10.58
CA GLU A 97 17.73 -14.12 10.82
C GLU A 97 18.79 -14.56 11.81
N ARG A 98 20.07 -14.39 11.46
CA ARG A 98 21.20 -14.75 12.30
C ARG A 98 22.31 -13.70 12.25
N TRP A 99 22.79 -13.28 13.41
CA TRP A 99 24.05 -12.55 13.52
C TRP A 99 25.21 -13.50 13.21
N ILE A 100 25.99 -13.19 12.17
CA ILE A 100 27.16 -13.98 11.77
C ILE A 100 28.47 -13.42 12.35
N ASP A 101 28.43 -12.15 12.78
CA ASP A 101 29.45 -11.43 13.53
C ASP A 101 28.82 -10.24 14.27
N ASP A 102 29.64 -9.39 14.90
CA ASP A 102 29.18 -8.26 15.73
C ASP A 102 28.37 -7.20 14.97
N ASN A 103 28.56 -7.10 13.65
CA ASN A 103 27.99 -6.02 12.84
C ASN A 103 27.14 -6.49 11.67
N THR A 104 27.13 -7.78 11.34
CA THR A 104 26.46 -8.32 10.15
C THR A 104 25.31 -9.26 10.51
N LEU A 105 24.10 -8.86 10.12
CA LEU A 105 22.91 -9.70 10.15
C LEU A 105 22.76 -10.41 8.80
N GLU A 106 22.77 -11.75 8.79
CA GLU A 106 22.37 -12.54 7.64
C GLU A 106 20.88 -12.90 7.76
N THR A 107 20.12 -12.61 6.72
CA THR A 107 18.77 -13.16 6.53
C THR A 107 18.84 -14.22 5.46
N ARG A 108 18.54 -15.48 5.81
CA ARG A 108 18.53 -16.60 4.88
C ARG A 108 17.09 -17.00 4.60
N CYS A 109 16.72 -17.02 3.32
CA CYS A 109 15.43 -17.50 2.87
C CYS A 109 15.61 -18.82 2.13
N ILE A 110 14.76 -19.80 2.46
CA ILE A 110 14.68 -21.08 1.76
C ILE A 110 13.27 -21.21 1.19
N HIS A 111 13.19 -21.41 -0.12
CA HIS A 111 11.96 -21.77 -0.81
C HIS A 111 12.04 -23.25 -1.20
N LYS A 112 11.11 -24.05 -0.67
CA LYS A 112 10.94 -25.44 -1.10
C LYS A 112 9.96 -25.47 -2.26
N THR A 113 10.35 -26.09 -3.36
CA THR A 113 9.52 -26.24 -4.57
C THR A 113 9.46 -27.71 -4.99
N PRO A 114 8.54 -28.10 -5.90
CA PRO A 114 8.52 -29.45 -6.48
C PRO A 114 9.82 -29.85 -7.21
N TYR A 115 10.64 -28.87 -7.61
CA TYR A 115 11.85 -29.08 -8.40
C TYR A 115 13.14 -28.96 -7.57
N GLY A 116 13.01 -28.79 -6.26
CA GLY A 116 14.14 -28.65 -5.34
C GLY A 116 14.07 -27.38 -4.49
N GLU A 117 15.15 -27.13 -3.76
CA GLU A 117 15.27 -26.01 -2.82
C GLU A 117 16.03 -24.85 -3.47
N LEU A 118 15.44 -23.65 -3.39
CA LEU A 118 16.10 -22.41 -3.74
C LEU A 118 16.50 -21.69 -2.45
N THR A 119 17.79 -21.43 -2.29
CA THR A 119 18.32 -20.72 -1.13
C THR A 119 18.82 -19.35 -1.56
N SER A 120 18.45 -18.32 -0.80
CA SER A 120 19.03 -16.99 -0.91
C SER A 120 19.46 -16.49 0.46
N ALA A 121 20.47 -15.62 0.49
CA ALA A 121 20.90 -14.93 1.68
C ALA A 121 21.14 -13.46 1.36
N SER A 122 20.64 -12.57 2.21
CA SER A 122 20.97 -11.15 2.20
C SER A 122 21.70 -10.80 3.49
N ARG A 123 22.54 -9.77 3.43
CA ARG A 123 23.30 -9.28 4.58
C ARG A 123 23.08 -7.79 4.75
N ALA A 124 22.83 -7.38 5.98
CA ALA A 124 22.76 -5.99 6.39
C ALA A 124 23.82 -5.71 7.46
N GLN A 125 24.47 -4.56 7.37
CA GLN A 125 25.41 -4.09 8.38
C GLN A 125 24.78 -2.98 9.20
N ARG A 126 25.14 -2.92 10.49
CA ARG A 126 24.78 -1.81 11.38
C ARG A 126 25.59 -0.55 11.10
#